data_AF-A0A9P0GWX3-F1
#
_entry.id   AF-A0A9P0GWX3-F1
#
_cell.length_a   1.000
_cell.length_b   1.000
_cell.length_c   1.000
_cell.angle_alpha   90.00
_cell.angle_beta   90.00
_cell.angle_gamma   90.00
#
_symmetry.space_group_name_H-M   'P 1'
#
loop_
_entity.id
_entity.type
_entity.pdbx_description
1 polymer ?
#
loop_
_entity_poly.entity_id
_entity_poly.type
_entity_poly.pdbx_seq_one_letter_code
_entity_poly.pdbx_strand_id
1 'polypeptide(L)'
;MMAIVNILLITFIFITWSSNLSFCLDQPKKDPNHIRCTNNFNCSAHAYCHQSGICQCKEHYIPDREPNIPGKKAYHTVCLREASFIGDHCKKDIQCKSTFGVHSECYFSDSNSQLGGCQCTKEAHYKNGMCHKTSLIGDRCDVNDNCFTKSTNIQAYCDLGRCICPPMYHPTADAYDCQPSSGLGGPCLDDTGCTVLNSGCRYGFCRCKQKFVTGDRNDSCLILAEKLEDPCVVHDQCSVALQNARCDEEKGICVCENDSHNVDGKCWKTVLNSTETNAGHALSPKVHLYGGLLLMIIIIRFKSV
;
A
#
# COMPACT_ATOMS: atom_id res chain seq x y z
N MET A 1 -36.98 27.65 94.07
CA MET A 1 -38.45 27.62 94.20
C MET A 1 -38.90 26.30 93.60
N MET A 2 -38.99 25.23 94.41
CA MET A 2 -40.21 24.78 95.09
C MET A 2 -41.38 24.50 94.12
N ALA A 3 -42.12 23.38 94.14
CA ALA A 3 -42.02 22.04 94.73
C ALA A 3 -43.34 21.29 94.35
N ILE A 4 -43.29 19.94 94.23
CA ILE A 4 -44.38 18.96 94.54
C ILE A 4 -45.53 18.87 93.47
N VAL A 5 -46.02 17.72 92.97
CA VAL A 5 -46.75 16.56 93.60
C VAL A 5 -46.68 15.33 92.62
N ASN A 6 -46.13 14.16 92.99
CA ASN A 6 -46.77 12.89 93.44
C ASN A 6 -47.96 12.34 92.60
N ILE A 7 -47.88 11.20 91.89
CA ILE A 7 -47.90 9.76 92.27
C ILE A 7 -49.26 9.06 91.97
N LEU A 8 -49.18 8.06 91.07
CA LEU A 8 -49.90 6.78 90.88
C LEU A 8 -51.45 6.70 90.76
N LEU A 9 -51.91 6.17 89.62
CA LEU A 9 -52.84 5.03 89.58
C LEU A 9 -52.66 4.19 88.30
N ILE A 10 -52.47 2.89 88.50
CA ILE A 10 -52.23 1.82 87.51
C ILE A 10 -53.56 1.34 86.94
N THR A 11 -53.69 1.20 85.62
CA THR A 11 -54.44 0.10 84.99
C THR A 11 -53.80 -0.31 83.66
N PHE A 12 -53.40 -1.58 83.57
CA PHE A 12 -52.94 -2.28 82.37
C PHE A 12 -54.15 -2.68 81.51
N ILE A 13 -54.20 -2.32 80.22
CA ILE A 13 -54.96 -3.07 79.20
C ILE A 13 -54.16 -3.13 77.89
N PHE A 14 -54.15 -4.35 77.33
CA PHE A 14 -53.37 -4.90 76.22
C PHE A 14 -53.71 -4.36 74.81
N ILE A 15 -52.67 -4.25 73.98
CA ILE A 15 -52.53 -4.65 72.55
C ILE A 15 -53.72 -4.37 71.61
N THR A 16 -53.49 -3.57 70.55
CA THR A 16 -53.42 -4.05 69.15
C THR A 16 -53.01 -2.95 68.19
N TRP A 17 -52.26 -3.37 67.18
CA TRP A 17 -51.66 -2.58 66.11
C TRP A 17 -52.68 -1.84 65.26
N SER A 18 -52.33 -0.64 64.81
CA SER A 18 -52.77 -0.14 63.51
C SER A 18 -51.60 0.54 62.79
N SER A 19 -51.00 -0.25 61.91
CA SER A 19 -50.43 0.10 60.60
C SER A 19 -49.93 1.54 60.42
N ASN A 20 -48.59 1.64 60.42
CA ASN A 20 -47.83 2.61 59.65
C ASN A 20 -48.43 2.80 58.25
N LEU A 21 -48.69 4.05 57.92
CA LEU A 21 -49.06 4.53 56.60
C LEU A 21 -47.84 4.43 55.68
N SER A 22 -47.55 3.22 55.19
CA SER A 22 -46.63 3.02 54.07
C SER A 22 -47.31 3.50 52.80
N PHE A 23 -47.12 4.77 52.45
CA PHE A 23 -47.41 5.31 51.14
C PHE A 23 -46.38 4.73 50.15
N CYS A 24 -46.54 3.46 49.79
CA CYS A 24 -45.93 2.93 48.58
C CYS A 24 -46.72 3.53 47.41
N LEU A 25 -46.19 4.59 46.80
CA LEU A 25 -46.51 4.86 45.40
C LEU A 25 -46.10 3.61 44.63
N ASP A 26 -47.11 2.82 44.27
CA ASP A 26 -46.97 1.65 43.41
C ASP A 26 -46.28 2.18 42.14
N GLN A 27 -45.01 1.79 41.95
CA GLN A 27 -44.32 2.04 40.69
C GLN A 27 -45.22 1.46 39.60
N PRO A 28 -45.59 2.22 38.55
CA PRO A 28 -46.47 1.70 37.52
C PRO A 28 -45.83 0.41 37.00
N LYS A 29 -46.51 -0.72 37.26
CA LYS A 29 -46.05 -2.06 36.86
C LYS A 29 -45.75 -1.98 35.38
N LYS A 30 -44.45 -2.05 35.02
CA LYS A 30 -44.01 -2.03 33.61
C LYS A 30 -44.77 -3.13 32.89
N ASP A 31 -45.62 -2.75 31.95
CA ASP A 31 -46.33 -3.70 31.09
C ASP A 31 -45.28 -4.60 30.39
N PRO A 32 -45.37 -5.93 30.55
CA PRO A 32 -44.42 -6.86 29.95
C PRO A 32 -44.42 -6.85 28.41
N ASN A 33 -45.38 -6.21 27.75
CA ASN A 33 -45.45 -6.00 26.30
C ASN A 33 -45.11 -4.53 25.93
N HIS A 34 -43.88 -4.12 26.22
CA HIS A 34 -43.23 -2.80 25.96
C HIS A 34 -43.17 -2.35 24.47
N ILE A 35 -44.17 -2.69 23.67
CA ILE A 35 -44.32 -2.26 22.28
C ILE A 35 -45.22 -1.02 22.20
N ARG A 36 -46.19 -0.87 23.12
CA ARG A 36 -47.14 0.25 23.13
C ARG A 36 -46.90 1.21 24.29
N CYS A 37 -47.07 2.51 24.02
CA CYS A 37 -46.90 3.58 25.00
C CYS A 37 -48.05 4.60 24.90
N THR A 38 -48.31 5.28 26.02
CA THR A 38 -49.23 6.44 26.08
C THR A 38 -48.49 7.73 26.43
N ASN A 39 -47.35 7.61 27.10
CA ASN A 39 -46.46 8.71 27.44
C ASN A 39 -45.01 8.22 27.53
N ASN A 40 -44.07 9.16 27.69
CA ASN A 40 -42.63 8.86 27.71
C ASN A 40 -42.20 7.97 28.89
N PHE A 41 -42.94 7.94 30.00
CA PHE A 41 -42.60 7.09 31.16
C PHE A 41 -42.88 5.61 30.90
N ASN A 42 -43.66 5.27 29.87
CA ASN A 42 -43.81 3.89 29.40
C ASN A 42 -42.58 3.39 28.62
N CYS A 43 -41.63 4.26 28.29
CA CYS A 43 -40.49 3.94 27.45
C CYS A 43 -39.18 3.83 28.25
N SER A 44 -38.22 3.12 27.67
CA SER A 44 -36.86 3.00 28.23
C SER A 44 -36.11 4.34 28.26
N ALA A 45 -35.03 4.40 29.02
CA ALA A 45 -34.15 5.57 29.02
C ALA A 45 -33.73 5.94 27.59
N HIS A 46 -33.67 7.24 27.31
CA HIS A 46 -33.35 7.79 25.99
C HIS A 46 -34.36 7.45 24.87
N ALA A 47 -35.59 7.07 25.23
CA ALA A 47 -36.71 6.97 24.31
C ALA A 47 -37.80 8.02 24.59
N TYR A 48 -38.71 8.19 23.64
CA TYR A 48 -39.94 8.96 23.77
C TYR A 48 -41.11 8.17 23.16
N CYS A 49 -42.34 8.50 23.56
CA CYS A 49 -43.54 7.89 23.01
C CYS A 49 -43.95 8.65 21.75
N HIS A 50 -43.86 7.98 20.60
CA HIS A 50 -44.31 8.53 19.33
C HIS A 50 -45.84 8.59 19.26
N GLN A 51 -46.40 9.47 18.43
CA GLN A 51 -47.86 9.65 18.28
C GLN A 51 -48.60 8.38 17.83
N SER A 52 -47.90 7.44 17.20
CA SER A 52 -48.43 6.11 16.86
C SER A 52 -48.56 5.17 18.06
N GLY A 53 -48.22 5.63 19.27
CA GLY A 53 -48.22 4.83 20.50
C GLY A 53 -47.10 3.81 20.56
N ILE A 54 -45.94 4.07 19.94
CA ILE A 54 -44.75 3.19 19.94
C ILE A 54 -43.56 3.96 20.52
N CYS A 55 -42.77 3.32 21.37
CA CYS A 55 -41.53 3.92 21.89
C CYS A 55 -40.47 4.02 20.79
N GLN A 56 -39.92 5.22 20.58
CA GLN A 56 -38.84 5.49 19.64
C GLN A 56 -37.63 6.05 20.39
N CYS A 57 -36.43 5.67 19.94
CA CYS A 57 -35.20 6.23 20.51
C CYS A 57 -35.03 7.69 20.10
N LYS A 58 -34.44 8.49 21.00
CA LYS A 58 -34.06 9.87 20.71
C LYS A 58 -32.91 9.90 19.69
N GLU A 59 -32.66 11.08 19.11
CA GLU A 59 -31.53 11.31 18.22
C GLU A 59 -30.20 10.86 18.86
N HIS A 60 -29.32 10.25 18.06
CA HIS A 60 -28.06 9.62 18.48
C HIS A 60 -28.22 8.38 19.38
N TYR A 61 -29.42 7.78 19.40
CA TYR A 61 -29.66 6.50 20.04
C TYR A 61 -30.36 5.53 19.08
N ILE A 62 -29.87 4.30 19.08
CA ILE A 62 -30.38 3.20 18.27
C ILE A 62 -31.20 2.21 19.11
N PRO A 63 -32.29 1.66 18.54
CA PRO A 63 -33.09 0.65 19.22
C PRO A 63 -32.38 -0.70 19.19
N ASP A 64 -32.34 -1.35 20.35
CA ASP A 64 -31.93 -2.74 20.49
C ASP A 64 -32.94 -3.49 21.37
N ARG A 65 -32.99 -4.82 21.27
CA ARG A 65 -33.96 -5.66 22.00
C ARG A 65 -33.26 -6.43 23.10
N GLU A 66 -33.67 -6.20 24.34
CA GLU A 66 -33.20 -6.96 25.49
C GLU A 66 -34.32 -7.82 26.09
N PRO A 67 -34.01 -9.03 26.59
CA PRO A 67 -35.01 -9.88 27.22
C PRO A 67 -35.55 -9.21 28.49
N ASN A 68 -36.87 -9.17 28.65
CA ASN A 68 -37.52 -8.70 29.89
C ASN A 68 -37.12 -9.56 31.09
N ILE A 69 -36.87 -10.86 30.86
CA ILE A 69 -36.45 -11.85 31.84
C ILE A 69 -35.41 -12.76 31.16
N PRO A 70 -34.25 -13.03 31.77
CA PRO A 70 -33.28 -14.00 31.25
C PRO A 70 -33.96 -15.35 30.97
N GLY A 71 -33.89 -15.82 29.72
CA GLY A 71 -34.48 -17.10 29.30
C GLY A 71 -35.95 -17.08 28.85
N LYS A 72 -36.60 -15.92 28.71
CA LYS A 72 -37.96 -15.81 28.15
C LYS A 72 -38.02 -15.06 26.81
N LYS A 73 -39.05 -15.35 26.01
CA LYS A 73 -39.31 -14.75 24.68
C LYS A 73 -39.90 -13.33 24.71
N ALA A 74 -40.05 -12.71 25.88
CA ALA A 74 -40.55 -11.35 26.00
C ALA A 74 -39.37 -10.38 26.00
N TYR A 75 -39.39 -9.37 25.12
CA TYR A 75 -38.32 -8.40 24.95
C TYR A 75 -38.84 -6.98 25.20
N HIS A 76 -37.99 -6.08 25.67
CA HIS A 76 -38.22 -4.64 25.62
C HIS A 76 -37.18 -3.97 24.74
N THR A 77 -37.56 -2.84 24.14
CA THR A 77 -36.61 -1.98 23.42
C THR A 77 -35.76 -1.22 24.43
N VAL A 78 -34.45 -1.26 24.27
CA VAL A 78 -33.48 -0.34 24.90
C VAL A 78 -32.93 0.59 23.83
N CYS A 79 -32.54 1.78 24.24
CA CYS A 79 -31.91 2.76 23.37
C CYS A 79 -30.43 2.84 23.72
N LEU A 80 -29.58 2.33 22.82
CA LEU A 80 -28.14 2.37 22.98
C LEU A 80 -27.61 3.61 22.26
N ARG A 81 -26.62 4.28 22.85
CA ARG A 81 -25.99 5.44 22.24
C ARG A 81 -25.23 5.02 20.97
N GLU A 82 -25.42 5.75 19.88
CA GLU A 82 -24.66 5.58 18.63
C GLU A 82 -23.19 5.95 18.85
N ALA A 83 -22.29 5.21 18.20
CA ALA A 83 -20.88 5.56 18.20
C ALA A 83 -20.62 6.78 17.29
N SER A 84 -19.75 7.68 17.71
CA SER A 84 -19.45 8.93 17.00
C SER A 84 -18.10 8.90 16.27
N PHE A 85 -17.16 8.06 16.70
CA PHE A 85 -15.86 7.85 16.04
C PHE A 85 -15.33 6.41 16.25
N ILE A 86 -14.33 5.99 15.48
CA ILE A 86 -13.62 4.72 15.70
C ILE A 86 -12.86 4.79 17.03
N GLY A 87 -13.02 3.77 17.87
CA GLY A 87 -12.51 3.71 19.24
C GLY A 87 -13.53 4.14 20.29
N ASP A 88 -14.69 4.67 19.88
CA ASP A 88 -15.75 5.08 20.80
C ASP A 88 -16.37 3.87 21.52
N HIS A 89 -16.87 4.12 22.72
CA HIS A 89 -17.38 3.11 23.62
C HIS A 89 -18.64 2.43 23.10
N CYS A 90 -18.62 1.10 23.13
CA CYS A 90 -19.71 0.26 22.69
C CYS A 90 -19.90 -0.94 23.63
N LYS A 91 -21.11 -1.50 23.60
CA LYS A 91 -21.48 -2.76 24.27
C LYS A 91 -21.90 -3.83 23.26
N LYS A 92 -22.37 -3.41 22.07
CA LYS A 92 -22.85 -4.27 20.99
C LYS A 92 -22.47 -3.66 19.66
N ASP A 93 -22.24 -4.51 18.67
CA ASP A 93 -21.89 -4.10 17.31
C ASP A 93 -22.84 -3.09 16.70
N ILE A 94 -24.14 -3.16 17.04
CA ILE A 94 -25.16 -2.29 16.46
C ILE A 94 -24.82 -0.81 16.68
N GLN A 95 -24.15 -0.46 17.79
CA GLN A 95 -23.70 0.92 18.07
C GLN A 95 -22.66 1.41 17.08
N CYS A 96 -21.77 0.52 16.62
CA CYS A 96 -20.75 0.82 15.63
C CYS A 96 -21.34 0.77 14.21
N LYS A 97 -22.13 -0.28 13.92
CA LYS A 97 -22.72 -0.55 12.60
C LYS A 97 -23.67 0.55 12.13
N SER A 98 -24.34 1.23 13.05
CA SER A 98 -25.22 2.36 12.73
C SER A 98 -24.47 3.54 12.09
N THR A 99 -23.22 3.77 12.48
CA THR A 99 -22.43 4.93 12.03
C THR A 99 -21.40 4.53 10.98
N PHE A 100 -20.68 3.44 11.21
CA PHE A 100 -19.52 3.03 10.40
C PHE A 100 -19.82 1.87 9.44
N GLY A 101 -21.10 1.52 9.29
CA GLY A 101 -21.54 0.48 8.36
C GLY A 101 -21.29 -0.95 8.85
N VAL A 102 -21.71 -1.91 8.04
CA VAL A 102 -21.79 -3.34 8.41
C VAL A 102 -20.44 -3.99 8.72
N HIS A 103 -19.34 -3.40 8.24
CA HIS A 103 -17.98 -3.87 8.46
C HIS A 103 -17.31 -3.27 9.71
N SER A 104 -18.11 -2.73 10.62
CA SER A 104 -17.65 -2.33 11.95
C SER A 104 -18.16 -3.30 13.02
N GLU A 105 -17.41 -3.40 14.11
CA GLU A 105 -17.70 -4.29 15.24
C GLU A 105 -17.36 -3.61 16.56
N CYS A 106 -17.97 -4.10 17.63
CA CYS A 106 -17.62 -3.69 18.99
C CYS A 106 -16.54 -4.64 19.53
N TYR A 107 -15.32 -4.15 19.62
CA TYR A 107 -14.18 -4.95 20.05
C TYR A 107 -13.91 -4.81 21.54
N PHE A 108 -13.73 -5.95 22.22
CA PHE A 108 -13.40 -6.02 23.63
C PHE A 108 -11.94 -6.46 23.78
N SER A 109 -11.12 -5.66 24.46
CA SER A 109 -9.71 -5.97 24.71
C SER A 109 -9.53 -7.28 25.46
N ASP A 110 -10.45 -7.55 26.39
CA ASP A 110 -10.42 -8.68 27.31
C ASP A 110 -11.82 -9.27 27.44
N SER A 111 -11.92 -10.57 27.70
CA SER A 111 -13.19 -11.28 27.88
C SER A 111 -14.02 -10.78 29.06
N ASN A 112 -13.39 -10.09 30.02
CA ASN A 112 -14.04 -9.53 31.20
C ASN A 112 -14.43 -8.04 31.05
N SER A 113 -14.08 -7.41 29.93
CA SER A 113 -14.40 -6.01 29.69
C SER A 113 -15.89 -5.82 29.47
N GLN A 114 -16.52 -4.97 30.26
CA GLN A 114 -17.95 -4.63 30.12
C GLN A 114 -18.20 -3.57 29.05
N LEU A 115 -17.13 -3.00 28.50
CA LEU A 115 -17.15 -1.92 27.53
C LEU A 115 -16.07 -2.18 26.48
N GLY A 116 -16.47 -2.20 25.22
CA GLY A 116 -15.59 -2.31 24.06
C GLY A 116 -15.34 -0.96 23.41
N GLY A 117 -14.51 -0.97 22.37
CA GLY A 117 -14.29 0.14 21.45
C GLY A 117 -14.72 -0.24 20.03
N CYS A 118 -15.39 0.67 19.33
CA CYS A 118 -15.76 0.44 17.93
C CYS A 118 -14.52 0.37 17.04
N GLN A 119 -14.44 -0.63 16.16
CA GLN A 119 -13.38 -0.73 15.16
C GLN A 119 -13.93 -1.31 13.85
N CYS A 120 -13.14 -1.25 12.79
CA CYS A 120 -13.43 -2.05 11.60
C CYS A 120 -13.08 -3.52 11.87
N THR A 121 -13.82 -4.43 11.25
CA THR A 121 -13.50 -5.86 11.30
C THR A 121 -12.14 -6.13 10.67
N LYS A 122 -11.55 -7.29 10.96
CA LYS A 122 -10.22 -7.68 10.45
C LYS A 122 -10.07 -7.61 8.91
N GLU A 123 -11.16 -7.78 8.18
CA GLU A 123 -11.19 -7.75 6.71
C GLU A 123 -11.63 -6.38 6.14
N ALA A 124 -11.65 -5.34 6.97
CA ALA A 124 -12.09 -4.01 6.61
C ALA A 124 -11.12 -2.94 7.09
N HIS A 125 -11.20 -1.77 6.47
CA HIS A 125 -10.42 -0.61 6.85
C HIS A 125 -11.32 0.63 6.93
N TYR A 126 -10.90 1.60 7.73
CA TYR A 126 -11.63 2.85 7.91
C TYR A 126 -11.22 3.85 6.85
N LYS A 127 -12.18 4.36 6.09
CA LYS A 127 -11.97 5.39 5.05
C LYS A 127 -13.23 6.24 4.91
N ASN A 128 -13.06 7.55 4.75
CA ASN A 128 -14.15 8.50 4.52
C ASN A 128 -15.35 8.38 5.47
N GLY A 129 -15.10 8.08 6.76
CA GLY A 129 -16.15 8.02 7.77
C GLY A 129 -16.78 6.64 7.98
N MET A 130 -16.38 5.61 7.23
CA MET A 130 -17.00 4.29 7.29
C MET A 130 -15.96 3.16 7.23
N CYS A 131 -16.33 1.97 7.69
CA CYS A 131 -15.56 0.76 7.47
C CYS A 131 -15.94 0.12 6.14
N HIS A 132 -14.96 -0.02 5.25
CA HIS A 132 -15.12 -0.66 3.95
C HIS A 132 -14.38 -1.99 3.95
N LYS A 133 -14.96 -3.01 3.32
CA LYS A 133 -14.23 -4.26 3.06
C LYS A 133 -12.96 -3.95 2.29
N THR A 134 -11.84 -4.47 2.78
CA THR A 134 -10.52 -4.28 2.20
C THR A 134 -10.36 -5.12 0.94
N SER A 135 -9.98 -4.44 -0.15
CA SER A 135 -9.61 -5.04 -1.43
C SER A 135 -8.22 -4.52 -1.82
N LEU A 136 -7.30 -5.43 -2.15
CA LEU A 136 -5.96 -5.06 -2.62
C LEU A 136 -6.01 -4.70 -4.10
N ILE A 137 -4.91 -4.18 -4.64
CA ILE A 137 -4.86 -3.80 -6.05
C ILE A 137 -5.00 -5.06 -6.92
N GLY A 138 -5.91 -5.03 -7.88
CA GLY A 138 -6.31 -6.16 -8.71
C GLY A 138 -7.52 -6.94 -8.16
N ASP A 139 -7.85 -6.82 -6.88
CA ASP A 139 -9.00 -7.48 -6.27
C ASP A 139 -10.33 -6.82 -6.66
N ARG A 140 -11.43 -7.53 -6.43
CA ARG A 140 -12.79 -7.03 -6.67
C ARG A 140 -13.14 -5.91 -5.71
N CYS A 141 -13.86 -4.92 -6.21
CA CYS A 141 -14.39 -3.80 -5.43
C CYS A 141 -15.77 -3.40 -5.92
N ASP A 142 -16.54 -2.76 -5.04
CA ASP A 142 -17.84 -2.17 -5.36
C ASP A 142 -17.72 -0.64 -5.45
N VAL A 143 -16.89 -0.04 -4.60
CA VAL A 143 -16.61 1.40 -4.55
C VAL A 143 -15.12 1.68 -4.37
N ASN A 144 -14.67 2.89 -4.70
CA ASN A 144 -13.28 3.33 -4.55
C ASN A 144 -12.74 3.14 -3.11
N ASP A 145 -13.60 3.24 -2.11
CA ASP A 145 -13.21 3.12 -0.72
C ASP A 145 -13.00 1.67 -0.26
N ASN A 146 -13.33 0.66 -1.08
CA ASN A 146 -12.85 -0.71 -0.85
C ASN A 146 -11.34 -0.84 -1.12
N CYS A 147 -10.82 -0.03 -2.04
CA CYS A 147 -9.44 -0.15 -2.51
C CYS A 147 -8.47 0.41 -1.48
N PHE A 148 -7.78 -0.51 -0.82
CA PHE A 148 -6.82 -0.22 0.22
C PHE A 148 -5.44 0.02 -0.38
N THR A 149 -4.80 1.10 0.06
CA THR A 149 -3.39 1.39 -0.19
C THR A 149 -2.71 1.58 1.15
N LYS A 150 -1.54 0.98 1.33
CA LYS A 150 -0.75 1.14 2.56
C LYS A 150 -0.26 2.58 2.72
N SER A 151 0.12 3.22 1.61
CA SER A 151 0.49 4.63 1.58
C SER A 151 -0.74 5.53 1.56
N THR A 152 -0.75 6.55 2.41
CA THR A 152 -1.89 7.47 2.56
C THR A 152 -1.92 8.59 1.52
N ASN A 153 -0.82 8.81 0.79
CA ASN A 153 -0.68 9.86 -0.21
C ASN A 153 -1.08 9.42 -1.63
N ILE A 154 -1.31 8.12 -1.85
CA ILE A 154 -1.72 7.57 -3.14
C ILE A 154 -3.00 6.77 -2.94
N GLN A 155 -4.02 7.10 -3.73
CA GLN A 155 -5.31 6.45 -3.68
C GLN A 155 -5.51 5.57 -4.91
N ALA A 156 -5.84 4.30 -4.68
CA ALA A 156 -6.36 3.39 -5.69
C ALA A 156 -7.86 3.63 -5.95
N TYR A 157 -8.34 3.25 -7.13
CA TYR A 157 -9.72 3.45 -7.57
C TYR A 157 -10.35 2.12 -7.98
N CYS A 158 -11.67 2.03 -7.82
CA CYS A 158 -12.43 0.91 -8.31
C CYS A 158 -12.84 1.18 -9.75
N ASP A 159 -12.17 0.53 -10.69
CA ASP A 159 -12.47 0.61 -12.11
C ASP A 159 -12.88 -0.75 -12.64
N LEU A 160 -14.00 -0.80 -13.37
CA LEU A 160 -14.58 -2.04 -13.90
C LEU A 160 -14.69 -3.17 -12.85
N GLY A 161 -14.99 -2.80 -11.61
CA GLY A 161 -15.14 -3.72 -10.48
C GLY A 161 -13.84 -4.30 -9.94
N ARG A 162 -12.68 -3.70 -10.26
CA ARG A 162 -11.38 -4.05 -9.70
C ARG A 162 -10.59 -2.84 -9.21
N CYS A 163 -9.81 -3.02 -8.15
CA CYS A 163 -8.94 -1.96 -7.67
C CYS A 163 -7.76 -1.76 -8.61
N ILE A 164 -7.54 -0.53 -9.06
CA ILE A 164 -6.45 -0.14 -9.95
C ILE A 164 -5.67 1.04 -9.37
N CYS A 165 -4.41 1.14 -9.79
CA CYS A 165 -3.60 2.31 -9.48
C CYS A 165 -3.99 3.54 -10.31
N PRO A 166 -3.71 4.76 -9.81
CA PRO A 166 -3.84 5.97 -10.60
C PRO A 166 -2.98 5.92 -11.88
N PRO A 167 -3.27 6.78 -12.87
CA PRO A 167 -2.39 6.98 -14.01
C PRO A 167 -0.95 7.26 -13.56
N MET A 168 0.03 6.74 -14.30
CA MET A 168 1.47 6.80 -13.98
C MET A 168 1.90 5.97 -12.77
N TYR A 169 1.01 5.17 -12.17
CA TYR A 169 1.35 4.24 -11.09
C TYR A 169 0.97 2.81 -11.49
N HIS A 170 1.68 1.84 -10.93
CA HIS A 170 1.37 0.42 -11.05
C HIS A 170 1.44 -0.24 -9.67
N PRO A 171 0.88 -1.45 -9.54
CA PRO A 171 0.86 -2.15 -8.25
C PRO A 171 2.27 -2.52 -7.80
N THR A 172 2.56 -2.40 -6.52
CA THR A 172 3.73 -3.06 -5.92
C THR A 172 3.66 -4.57 -6.10
N ALA A 173 4.80 -5.25 -6.00
CA ALA A 173 4.86 -6.70 -6.16
C ALA A 173 3.92 -7.48 -5.19
N ASP A 174 3.62 -6.91 -4.01
CA ASP A 174 2.70 -7.47 -3.01
C ASP A 174 1.25 -6.96 -3.13
N ALA A 175 0.96 -6.08 -4.09
CA ALA A 175 -0.33 -5.46 -4.37
C ALA A 175 -0.93 -4.60 -3.23
N TYR A 176 -0.17 -4.31 -2.17
CA TYR A 176 -0.62 -3.46 -1.06
C TYR A 176 -0.53 -1.98 -1.36
N ASP A 177 0.16 -1.59 -2.44
CA ASP A 177 0.38 -0.20 -2.75
C ASP A 177 0.56 0.09 -4.23
N CYS A 178 0.49 1.36 -4.56
CA CYS A 178 0.78 1.88 -5.89
C CYS A 178 2.13 2.59 -5.85
N GLN A 179 3.02 2.26 -6.80
CA GLN A 179 4.32 2.90 -6.91
C GLN A 179 4.47 3.60 -8.27
N PRO A 180 5.32 4.65 -8.36
CA PRO A 180 5.50 5.40 -9.59
C PRO A 180 6.04 4.51 -10.71
N SER A 181 5.46 4.65 -11.90
CA SER A 181 5.92 4.02 -13.12
C SER A 181 6.92 4.95 -13.81
N SER A 182 8.12 4.44 -14.07
CA SER A 182 9.24 5.23 -14.57
C SER A 182 9.78 4.69 -15.89
N GLY A 183 10.28 5.60 -16.74
CA GLY A 183 11.15 5.26 -17.87
C GLY A 183 12.60 5.05 -17.41
N LEU A 184 13.51 4.84 -18.36
CA LEU A 184 14.94 4.69 -18.05
C LEU A 184 15.50 5.92 -17.33
N GLY A 185 16.30 5.68 -16.29
CA GLY A 185 16.85 6.72 -15.41
C GLY A 185 15.87 7.27 -14.37
N GLY A 186 14.58 6.96 -14.47
CA GLY A 186 13.59 7.32 -13.45
C GLY A 186 13.68 6.45 -12.19
N PRO A 187 13.14 6.91 -11.05
CA PRO A 187 13.19 6.19 -9.78
C PRO A 187 12.30 4.95 -9.81
N CYS A 188 12.69 3.91 -9.08
CA CYS A 188 11.92 2.68 -8.91
C CYS A 188 12.19 2.03 -7.55
N LEU A 189 11.25 1.22 -7.06
CA LEU A 189 11.46 0.38 -5.87
C LEU A 189 11.75 -1.07 -6.28
N ASP A 190 11.09 -1.55 -7.33
CA ASP A 190 11.28 -2.89 -7.90
C ASP A 190 11.16 -2.88 -9.43
N ASP A 191 11.38 -4.03 -10.06
CA ASP A 191 11.36 -4.20 -11.52
C ASP A 191 10.02 -3.84 -12.17
N THR A 192 8.90 -4.01 -11.46
CA THR A 192 7.57 -3.63 -11.99
C THR A 192 7.46 -2.12 -12.17
N GLY A 193 8.29 -1.38 -11.41
CA GLY A 193 8.62 0.04 -11.50
C GLY A 193 8.83 0.57 -12.91
N CYS A 194 9.44 -0.27 -13.75
CA CYS A 194 10.10 0.17 -14.96
C CYS A 194 9.28 -0.19 -16.19
N THR A 195 8.82 0.84 -16.89
CA THR A 195 7.88 0.73 -18.01
C THR A 195 8.55 0.33 -19.32
N VAL A 196 9.86 0.55 -19.46
CA VAL A 196 10.61 0.24 -20.67
C VAL A 196 10.86 -1.27 -20.74
N LEU A 197 10.56 -1.88 -21.89
CA LEU A 197 10.78 -3.31 -22.09
C LEU A 197 12.26 -3.67 -21.88
N ASN A 198 12.53 -4.80 -21.23
CA ASN A 198 13.87 -5.25 -20.84
C ASN A 198 14.62 -4.30 -19.88
N SER A 199 13.91 -3.38 -19.22
CA SER A 199 14.44 -2.64 -18.08
C SER A 199 14.08 -3.32 -16.75
N GLY A 200 14.79 -2.95 -15.70
CA GLY A 200 14.58 -3.39 -14.32
C GLY A 200 15.18 -2.38 -13.34
N CYS A 201 14.85 -2.56 -12.06
CA CYS A 201 15.26 -1.62 -11.03
C CYS A 201 16.66 -1.95 -10.51
N ARG A 202 17.60 -1.04 -10.76
CA ARG A 202 19.01 -1.19 -10.40
C ARG A 202 19.48 0.05 -9.66
N TYR A 203 19.87 -0.12 -8.40
CA TYR A 203 20.31 0.97 -7.53
C TYR A 203 19.25 2.07 -7.34
N GLY A 204 17.96 1.68 -7.33
CA GLY A 204 16.83 2.61 -7.18
C GLY A 204 16.43 3.35 -8.46
N PHE A 205 17.03 3.01 -9.60
CA PHE A 205 16.70 3.62 -10.90
C PHE A 205 16.44 2.57 -11.96
N CYS A 206 15.53 2.86 -12.88
CA CYS A 206 15.25 2.00 -14.01
C CYS A 206 16.43 1.98 -14.97
N ARG A 207 16.97 0.79 -15.21
CA ARG A 207 18.10 0.56 -16.11
C ARG A 207 17.84 -0.66 -16.97
N CYS A 208 18.52 -0.75 -18.11
CA CYS A 208 18.47 -1.96 -18.92
C CYS A 208 18.98 -3.18 -18.15
N LYS A 209 18.30 -4.32 -18.34
CA LYS A 209 18.69 -5.62 -17.80
C LYS A 209 20.00 -6.08 -18.44
N GLN A 210 20.58 -7.14 -17.88
CA GLN A 210 21.79 -7.73 -18.42
C GLN A 210 21.57 -8.14 -19.89
N LYS A 211 22.60 -8.00 -20.72
CA LYS A 211 22.57 -8.18 -22.18
C LYS A 211 21.83 -7.10 -22.97
N PHE A 212 21.44 -6.00 -22.32
CA PHE A 212 20.84 -4.85 -23.00
C PHE A 212 21.57 -3.56 -22.66
N VAL A 213 21.53 -2.62 -23.60
CA VAL A 213 22.06 -1.25 -23.47
C VAL A 213 21.00 -0.23 -23.82
N THR A 214 21.15 0.97 -23.29
CA THR A 214 20.24 2.09 -23.54
C THR A 214 20.37 2.57 -24.99
N GLY A 215 19.26 2.73 -25.71
CA GLY A 215 19.24 3.39 -27.01
C GLY A 215 19.39 4.93 -26.90
N ASP A 216 19.69 5.61 -28.00
CA ASP A 216 20.04 7.05 -28.00
C ASP A 216 18.98 7.97 -27.38
N ARG A 217 17.71 7.61 -27.51
CA ARG A 217 16.58 8.39 -26.98
C ARG A 217 16.24 8.09 -25.52
N ASN A 218 16.99 7.19 -24.88
CA ASN A 218 16.75 6.74 -23.51
C ASN A 218 15.32 6.19 -23.28
N ASP A 219 14.72 5.64 -24.33
CA ASP A 219 13.34 5.12 -24.36
C ASP A 219 13.28 3.60 -24.57
N SER A 220 14.42 2.96 -24.80
CA SER A 220 14.51 1.56 -25.23
C SER A 220 15.78 0.90 -24.70
N CYS A 221 15.68 -0.41 -24.47
CA CYS A 221 16.79 -1.29 -24.14
C CYS A 221 17.07 -2.21 -25.33
N LEU A 222 18.18 -1.96 -26.01
CA LEU A 222 18.63 -2.67 -27.21
C LEU A 222 19.53 -3.83 -26.83
N ILE A 223 19.42 -4.96 -27.53
CA ILE A 223 20.23 -6.15 -27.24
C ILE A 223 21.71 -5.89 -27.56
N LEU A 224 22.61 -6.37 -26.69
CA LEU A 224 24.04 -6.39 -26.97
C LEU A 224 24.35 -7.30 -28.15
N ALA A 225 25.29 -6.89 -28.99
CA ALA A 225 25.87 -7.75 -30.01
C ALA A 225 26.75 -8.83 -29.34
N GLU A 226 26.65 -10.06 -29.84
CA GLU A 226 27.45 -11.19 -29.35
C GLU A 226 28.70 -11.40 -30.20
N LYS A 227 28.70 -10.91 -31.45
CA LYS A 227 29.81 -11.01 -32.40
C LYS A 227 29.83 -9.83 -33.38
N LEU A 228 30.92 -9.73 -34.13
CA LEU A 228 31.00 -8.82 -35.28
C LEU A 228 29.93 -9.19 -36.32
N GLU A 229 29.54 -8.19 -37.11
CA GLU A 229 28.45 -8.26 -38.10
C GLU A 229 27.04 -8.40 -37.52
N ASP A 230 26.88 -8.57 -36.21
CA ASP A 230 25.57 -8.50 -35.57
C ASP A 230 24.94 -7.11 -35.77
N PRO A 231 23.60 -7.03 -35.94
CA PRO A 231 22.91 -5.76 -36.12
C PRO A 231 23.07 -4.83 -34.92
N CYS A 232 23.30 -3.55 -35.20
CA CYS A 232 23.39 -2.51 -34.18
C CYS A 232 22.77 -1.21 -34.67
N VAL A 233 22.37 -0.39 -33.70
CA VAL A 233 21.87 0.97 -33.89
C VAL A 233 22.77 1.96 -33.15
N VAL A 234 23.22 1.60 -31.95
CA VAL A 234 24.07 2.45 -31.12
C VAL A 234 25.42 1.80 -30.86
N HIS A 235 26.45 2.63 -30.64
CA HIS A 235 27.82 2.18 -30.40
C HIS A 235 27.94 1.17 -29.23
N ASP A 236 27.23 1.42 -28.14
CA ASP A 236 27.27 0.62 -26.90
C ASP A 236 26.82 -0.83 -27.10
N GLN A 237 26.01 -1.14 -28.13
CA GLN A 237 25.63 -2.52 -28.43
C GLN A 237 26.85 -3.37 -28.79
N CYS A 238 27.85 -2.77 -29.44
CA CYS A 238 29.07 -3.45 -29.83
C CYS A 238 30.15 -3.32 -28.76
N SER A 239 30.41 -2.10 -28.27
CA SER A 239 31.61 -1.80 -27.48
C SER A 239 31.61 -2.38 -26.06
N VAL A 240 30.42 -2.64 -25.50
CA VAL A 240 30.29 -3.20 -24.14
C VAL A 240 30.70 -4.67 -24.07
N ALA A 241 30.35 -5.46 -25.08
CA ALA A 241 30.64 -6.90 -25.12
C ALA A 241 31.84 -7.25 -26.00
N LEU A 242 32.09 -6.47 -27.05
CA LEU A 242 33.14 -6.71 -28.03
C LEU A 242 34.22 -5.63 -27.90
N GLN A 243 35.40 -6.04 -27.42
CA GLN A 243 36.52 -5.12 -27.24
C GLN A 243 36.97 -4.52 -28.57
N ASN A 244 37.18 -3.20 -28.61
CA ASN A 244 37.60 -2.45 -29.80
C ASN A 244 36.62 -2.57 -30.98
N ALA A 245 35.33 -2.75 -30.72
CA ALA A 245 34.28 -2.76 -31.72
C ALA A 245 33.38 -1.53 -31.58
N ARG A 246 32.77 -1.13 -32.70
CA ARG A 246 31.80 -0.04 -32.78
C ARG A 246 30.66 -0.42 -33.71
N CYS A 247 29.55 0.29 -33.59
CA CYS A 247 28.50 0.22 -34.61
C CYS A 247 28.91 1.04 -35.84
N ASP A 248 28.81 0.45 -37.03
CA ASP A 248 28.89 1.18 -38.30
C ASP A 248 27.49 1.73 -38.62
N GLU A 249 27.30 3.04 -38.50
CA GLU A 249 25.98 3.67 -38.67
C GLU A 249 25.40 3.51 -40.09
N GLU A 250 26.26 3.42 -41.12
CA GLU A 250 25.82 3.26 -42.50
C GLU A 250 25.37 1.83 -42.79
N LYS A 251 26.11 0.84 -42.26
CA LYS A 251 25.82 -0.59 -42.48
C LYS A 251 24.88 -1.18 -41.44
N GLY A 252 24.73 -0.55 -40.28
CA GLY A 252 23.92 -1.04 -39.16
C GLY A 252 24.45 -2.33 -38.53
N ILE A 253 25.77 -2.56 -38.55
CA ILE A 253 26.41 -3.77 -38.03
C ILE A 253 27.66 -3.46 -37.20
N CYS A 254 27.99 -4.35 -36.27
CA CYS A 254 29.21 -4.22 -35.46
C CYS A 254 30.47 -4.49 -36.29
N VAL A 255 31.40 -3.54 -36.26
CA VAL A 255 32.71 -3.61 -36.94
C VAL A 255 33.82 -3.23 -35.97
N CYS A 256 35.08 -3.49 -36.32
CA CYS A 256 36.21 -3.01 -35.52
C CYS A 256 36.34 -1.49 -35.54
N GLU A 257 36.86 -0.91 -34.47
CA GLU A 257 37.26 0.50 -34.40
C GLU A 257 38.33 0.85 -35.45
N ASN A 258 38.49 2.15 -35.77
CA ASN A 258 39.33 2.60 -36.90
C ASN A 258 40.80 2.19 -36.79
N ASP A 259 41.31 2.03 -35.58
CA ASP A 259 42.67 1.62 -35.26
C ASP A 259 42.78 0.12 -34.95
N SER A 260 41.75 -0.66 -35.29
CA SER A 260 41.68 -2.10 -35.02
C SER A 260 41.25 -2.88 -36.26
N HIS A 261 41.60 -4.16 -36.31
CA HIS A 261 41.23 -5.04 -37.42
C HIS A 261 40.71 -6.38 -36.91
N ASN A 262 39.85 -7.01 -37.72
CA ASN A 262 39.24 -8.30 -37.39
C ASN A 262 40.25 -9.43 -37.60
N VAL A 263 40.52 -10.20 -36.55
CA VAL A 263 41.24 -11.48 -36.59
C VAL A 263 40.39 -12.51 -35.86
N ASP A 264 39.90 -13.51 -36.60
CA ASP A 264 39.09 -14.62 -36.09
C ASP A 264 37.84 -14.15 -35.30
N GLY A 265 37.13 -13.16 -35.84
CA GLY A 265 35.91 -12.61 -35.24
C GLY A 265 36.14 -11.67 -34.05
N LYS A 266 37.39 -11.28 -33.78
CA LYS A 266 37.78 -10.38 -32.70
C LYS A 266 38.57 -9.18 -33.22
N CYS A 267 38.46 -8.03 -32.55
CA CYS A 267 39.16 -6.83 -32.96
C CYS A 267 40.48 -6.63 -32.21
N TRP A 268 41.57 -6.57 -32.96
CA TRP A 268 42.92 -6.34 -32.44
C TRP A 268 43.42 -4.97 -32.86
N LYS A 269 43.98 -4.21 -31.90
CA LYS A 269 44.58 -2.90 -32.19
C LYS A 269 45.73 -3.08 -33.18
N THR A 270 45.72 -2.27 -34.22
CA THR A 270 46.80 -2.18 -35.19
C THR A 270 47.92 -1.38 -34.53
N VAL A 271 49.00 -2.06 -34.14
CA VAL A 271 50.21 -1.39 -33.66
C VAL A 271 50.85 -0.71 -34.88
N LEU A 272 50.60 0.58 -35.04
CA LEU A 272 51.48 1.42 -35.84
C LEU A 272 52.80 1.45 -35.10
N ASN A 273 53.80 0.73 -35.63
CA ASN A 273 55.16 0.86 -35.17
C ASN A 273 55.52 2.34 -35.38
N SER A 274 55.63 3.11 -34.32
CA SER A 274 56.16 4.47 -34.37
C SER A 274 57.67 4.37 -34.59
N THR A 275 58.08 3.84 -35.73
CA THR A 275 59.38 4.12 -36.31
C THR A 275 59.14 5.26 -37.28
N GLU A 276 59.38 6.49 -36.82
CA GLU A 276 60.17 7.50 -37.53
C GLU A 276 59.98 8.89 -36.90
N THR A 277 60.86 9.26 -35.98
CA THR A 277 61.46 10.61 -36.08
C THR A 277 62.68 10.49 -36.98
N ASN A 278 62.49 10.75 -38.27
CA ASN A 278 63.10 11.93 -38.90
C ASN A 278 62.91 11.91 -40.42
N ALA A 279 62.07 12.84 -40.87
CA ALA A 279 62.24 13.68 -42.04
C ALA A 279 62.85 13.07 -43.31
N GLY A 280 62.04 13.01 -44.38
CA GLY A 280 62.61 13.14 -45.72
C GLY A 280 61.79 12.56 -46.86
N HIS A 281 60.89 13.38 -47.38
CA HIS A 281 60.47 13.43 -48.80
C HIS A 281 59.70 12.25 -49.42
N ALA A 282 58.64 12.65 -50.12
CA ALA A 282 57.79 11.82 -50.96
C ALA A 282 58.56 11.00 -52.01
N LEU A 283 58.05 9.81 -52.34
CA LEU A 283 57.72 9.41 -53.72
C LEU A 283 57.04 8.03 -53.76
N SER A 284 55.98 7.95 -54.56
CA SER A 284 55.20 6.77 -54.96
C SER A 284 56.05 5.60 -55.49
N PRO A 285 55.63 4.32 -55.30
CA PRO A 285 56.42 3.19 -55.74
C PRO A 285 56.22 2.92 -57.23
N LYS A 286 57.29 3.04 -58.03
CA LYS A 286 57.44 2.29 -59.28
C LYS A 286 58.47 1.19 -59.06
N VAL A 287 58.01 -0.04 -59.20
CA VAL A 287 58.80 -1.28 -59.17
C VAL A 287 59.66 -1.33 -60.43
N HIS A 288 60.96 -1.63 -60.28
CA HIS A 288 61.73 -2.31 -61.31
C HIS A 288 62.82 -3.20 -60.68
N LEU A 289 62.73 -4.50 -60.99
CA LEU A 289 63.76 -5.52 -60.78
C LEU A 289 65.03 -5.21 -61.59
N TYR A 290 66.20 -5.53 -61.03
CA TYR A 290 67.39 -6.22 -61.61
C TYR A 290 68.40 -6.28 -60.44
N GLY A 291 68.89 -7.43 -59.94
CA GLY A 291 69.76 -8.37 -60.62
C GLY A 291 71.22 -8.16 -60.18
N GLY A 292 71.73 -8.96 -59.23
CA GLY A 292 73.17 -9.23 -59.11
C GLY A 292 73.94 -8.71 -57.88
N LEU A 293 74.49 -9.68 -57.14
CA LEU A 293 75.81 -9.74 -56.49
C LEU A 293 76.03 -9.17 -55.06
N LEU A 294 76.49 -10.10 -54.21
CA LEU A 294 77.09 -9.99 -52.88
C LEU A 294 78.08 -8.83 -52.71
N LEU A 295 78.07 -8.23 -51.51
CA LEU A 295 79.29 -8.17 -50.68
C LEU A 295 78.94 -8.02 -49.20
N MET A 296 79.20 -9.10 -48.45
CA MET A 296 79.31 -9.11 -46.99
C MET A 296 80.52 -8.26 -46.58
N ILE A 297 80.30 -7.19 -45.83
CA ILE A 297 81.36 -6.57 -45.03
C ILE A 297 80.81 -6.39 -43.61
N ILE A 298 81.17 -7.33 -42.74
CA ILE A 298 81.02 -7.20 -41.29
C ILE A 298 82.22 -6.36 -40.82
N ILE A 299 81.97 -5.11 -40.40
CA ILE A 299 82.92 -4.35 -39.60
C ILE A 299 82.34 -4.23 -38.19
N ILE A 300 82.79 -5.14 -37.32
CA ILE A 300 82.68 -4.97 -35.88
C ILE A 300 83.83 -4.05 -35.47
N ARG A 301 83.51 -2.90 -34.86
CA ARG A 301 84.46 -2.20 -33.97
C ARG A 301 83.78 -1.72 -32.70
N PHE A 302 84.24 -2.32 -31.61
CA PHE A 302 84.03 -1.91 -30.22
C PHE A 302 84.86 -0.67 -29.86
N LYS A 303 84.29 0.20 -29.02
CA LYS A 303 84.94 0.95 -27.92
C LYS A 303 83.81 1.68 -27.15
N SER A 304 83.43 1.32 -25.93
CA SER A 304 84.13 1.46 -24.63
C SER A 304 84.57 2.90 -24.39
N VAL A 305 83.82 3.66 -23.58
CA VAL A 305 83.84 3.63 -22.10
C VAL A 305 82.41 3.70 -21.59
#